data_AF-A0A5K1FR43-F1
#
_entry.id   AF-A0A5K1FR43-F1
#
_cell.length_a   1.000
_cell.length_b   1.000
_cell.length_c   1.000
_cell.angle_alpha   90.00
_cell.angle_beta   90.00
_cell.angle_gamma   90.00
#
_symmetry.space_group_name_H-M   'P 1'
#
loop_
_entity.id
_entity.type
_entity.pdbx_description
1 polymer ?
#
loop_
_entity_poly.entity_id
_entity_poly.type
_entity_poly.pdbx_seq_one_letter_code
_entity_poly.pdbx_strand_id
1 'polypeptide(L)'
;MAVRSAPDLENGSSNGVMEKLIEPAHTEKHFTSGEIVRDIIIGVSDGLTVPFALAAGLSGANAPSSIVLTAGLAEVAAGAISMGLGG
;
A
#
# COMPACT_ATOMS: atom_id res chain seq x y z
N MET A 1 20.01 -51.58 -59.79
CA MET A 1 20.24 -50.97 -61.11
C MET A 1 18.99 -50.16 -61.48
N ALA A 2 19.19 -48.86 -61.76
CA ALA A 2 18.24 -47.81 -62.14
C ALA A 2 17.13 -47.47 -61.12
N VAL A 3 17.24 -46.38 -60.34
CA VAL A 3 16.99 -44.96 -60.72
C VAL A 3 15.64 -44.78 -61.40
N ARG A 4 14.66 -44.12 -60.74
CA ARG A 4 13.93 -42.93 -61.22
C ARG A 4 13.29 -42.15 -60.06
N SER A 5 13.44 -40.83 -60.15
CA SER A 5 13.03 -39.76 -59.25
C SER A 5 11.52 -39.53 -59.14
N ALA A 6 11.10 -38.90 -58.04
CA ALA A 6 10.12 -37.82 -58.08
C ALA A 6 10.54 -36.71 -57.08
N PRO A 7 10.22 -35.42 -57.36
CA PRO A 7 10.86 -34.25 -56.77
C PRO A 7 10.03 -33.59 -55.64
N ASP A 8 10.77 -32.90 -54.79
CA ASP A 8 10.54 -31.60 -54.11
C ASP A 8 9.12 -31.10 -53.82
N LEU A 9 8.86 -30.79 -52.54
CA LEU A 9 8.02 -29.69 -52.02
C LEU A 9 8.53 -29.44 -50.59
N GLU A 10 9.50 -28.55 -50.36
CA GLU A 10 9.34 -27.12 -50.08
C GLU A 10 8.31 -26.78 -48.97
N ASN A 11 8.74 -25.87 -48.08
CA ASN A 11 7.97 -25.05 -47.15
C ASN A 11 7.84 -25.66 -45.73
N GLY A 12 8.47 -25.13 -44.69
CA GLY A 12 9.00 -23.79 -44.49
C GLY A 12 8.61 -23.37 -43.07
N SER A 13 9.62 -22.90 -42.34
CA SER A 13 9.53 -22.11 -41.11
C SER A 13 8.18 -22.11 -40.36
N SER A 14 7.95 -23.07 -39.46
CA SER A 14 7.16 -22.75 -38.26
C SER A 14 8.13 -22.16 -37.24
N ASN A 15 8.37 -20.85 -37.41
CA ASN A 15 8.88 -19.93 -36.41
C ASN A 15 8.42 -20.39 -35.02
N GLY A 16 9.32 -20.57 -34.06
CA GLY A 16 9.72 -19.43 -33.25
C GLY A 16 8.50 -18.93 -32.46
N VAL A 17 8.59 -19.05 -31.14
CA VAL A 17 7.76 -18.30 -30.19
C VAL A 17 6.36 -18.88 -29.92
N MET A 18 6.25 -20.14 -29.47
CA MET A 18 5.04 -20.62 -28.76
C MET A 18 5.34 -21.32 -27.43
N GLU A 19 6.40 -20.89 -26.74
CA GLU A 19 6.49 -21.03 -25.28
C GLU A 19 6.87 -19.70 -24.64
N LYS A 20 6.32 -18.60 -25.17
CA LYS A 20 6.06 -17.45 -24.31
C LYS A 20 4.81 -17.83 -23.54
N LEU A 21 5.00 -18.54 -22.43
CA LEU A 21 4.00 -18.60 -21.37
C LEU A 21 3.66 -17.14 -21.06
N ILE A 22 2.52 -16.72 -21.59
CA ILE A 22 1.89 -15.47 -21.24
C ILE A 22 1.53 -15.67 -19.78
N GLU A 23 2.46 -15.36 -18.86
CA GLU A 23 2.02 -14.79 -17.61
C GLU A 23 1.30 -13.51 -18.04
N PRO A 24 -0.04 -13.41 -17.90
CA PRO A 24 -0.64 -12.10 -17.93
C PRO A 24 0.10 -11.35 -16.84
N ALA A 25 0.84 -10.31 -17.22
CA ALA A 25 1.31 -9.35 -16.24
C ALA A 25 0.06 -8.95 -15.47
N HIS A 26 -0.08 -9.47 -14.24
CA HIS A 26 -1.17 -9.13 -13.36
C HIS A 26 -0.95 -7.66 -13.05
N THR A 27 -1.50 -6.79 -13.89
CA THR A 27 -1.66 -5.38 -13.59
C THR A 27 -2.78 -5.36 -12.58
N GLU A 28 -2.42 -5.61 -11.33
CA GLU A 28 -3.26 -5.29 -10.19
C GLU A 28 -3.61 -3.82 -10.39
N LYS A 29 -4.88 -3.52 -10.60
CA LYS A 29 -5.36 -2.15 -10.41
C LYS A 29 -5.21 -1.91 -8.91
N HIS A 30 -4.01 -1.52 -8.48
CA HIS A 30 -3.72 -1.10 -7.13
C HIS A 30 -4.70 0.04 -6.88
N PHE A 31 -5.75 -0.28 -6.14
CA PHE A 31 -6.88 0.61 -5.92
C PHE A 31 -6.38 1.63 -4.89
N THR A 32 -5.66 2.64 -5.37
CA THR A 32 -4.97 3.68 -4.58
C THR A 32 -5.91 4.43 -3.64
N SER A 33 -7.23 4.34 -3.85
CA SER A 33 -8.23 4.83 -2.90
C SER A 33 -8.15 4.13 -1.54
N GLY A 34 -7.75 2.86 -1.49
CA GLY A 34 -7.62 2.09 -0.24
C GLY A 34 -6.47 2.56 0.64
N GLU A 35 -5.35 2.95 0.04
CA GLU A 35 -4.17 3.46 0.79
C GLU A 35 -4.49 4.80 1.45
N ILE A 36 -5.07 5.74 0.72
CA ILE A 36 -5.46 7.04 1.26
C ILE A 36 -6.47 6.90 2.41
N VAL A 37 -7.50 6.05 2.23
CA VAL A 37 -8.51 5.82 3.26
C VAL A 37 -7.88 5.15 4.49
N ARG A 38 -6.96 4.20 4.28
CA ARG A 38 -6.23 3.54 5.37
C ARG A 38 -5.40 4.54 6.17
N ASP A 39 -4.65 5.42 5.51
CA ASP A 39 -3.79 6.40 6.17
C ASP A 39 -4.63 7.38 6.99
N ILE A 40 -5.78 7.81 6.47
CA ILE A 40 -6.75 8.62 7.22
C ILE A 40 -7.26 7.87 8.45
N ILE A 41 -7.63 6.60 8.32
CA ILE A 41 -8.14 5.80 9.45
C ILE A 41 -7.05 5.64 10.51
N ILE A 42 -5.79 5.38 10.12
CA ILE A 42 -4.67 5.27 11.06
C ILE A 42 -4.48 6.60 11.80
N GLY A 43 -4.39 7.72 11.07
CA GLY A 43 -4.19 9.04 11.67
C GLY A 43 -5.34 9.46 12.59
N VAL A 44 -6.59 9.21 12.21
CA VAL A 44 -7.77 9.50 13.05
C VAL A 44 -7.81 8.58 14.27
N SER A 45 -7.50 7.29 14.10
CA SER A 45 -7.52 6.33 15.21
C SER A 45 -6.48 6.69 16.27
N ASP A 46 -5.27 7.05 15.86
CA ASP A 46 -4.21 7.46 16.78
C ASP A 46 -4.48 8.84 17.39
N GLY A 47 -4.94 9.79 16.57
CA GLY A 47 -5.29 11.15 16.98
C GLY A 47 -6.48 11.25 17.94
N LEU A 48 -7.28 10.20 18.07
CA LEU A 48 -8.31 10.08 19.10
C LEU A 48 -7.82 9.28 20.31
N THR A 49 -7.16 8.14 20.08
CA THR A 49 -6.80 7.20 21.13
C THR A 49 -5.71 7.75 22.05
N VAL A 50 -4.64 8.29 21.48
CA VAL A 50 -3.47 8.75 22.27
C VAL A 50 -3.83 9.97 23.11
N PRO A 51 -4.43 11.05 22.57
CA PRO A 51 -4.86 12.18 23.39
C PRO A 51 -5.93 11.80 24.43
N PHE A 52 -6.83 10.86 24.12
CA PHE A 52 -7.80 10.35 25.09
C PHE A 52 -7.14 9.62 26.25
N ALA A 53 -6.22 8.69 25.96
CA ALA A 53 -5.47 7.96 26.98
C ALA A 53 -4.64 8.91 27.85
N LEU A 54 -3.99 9.91 27.22
CA LEU A 54 -3.23 10.94 27.92
C LEU A 54 -4.12 11.78 28.84
N ALA A 55 -5.28 12.24 28.34
CA ALA A 55 -6.21 13.03 29.13
C ALA A 55 -6.78 12.22 30.31
N ALA A 56 -7.16 10.96 30.07
CA ALA A 56 -7.65 10.06 31.11
C ALA A 56 -6.57 9.77 32.17
N GLY A 57 -5.32 9.53 31.76
CA GLY A 57 -4.20 9.29 32.66
C GLY A 57 -3.89 10.50 33.54
N LEU A 58 -3.81 11.70 32.96
CA LEU A 58 -3.58 12.94 33.71
C LEU A 58 -4.76 13.29 34.62
N SER A 59 -6.00 13.08 34.15
CA SER A 59 -7.20 13.27 34.97
C SER A 59 -7.22 12.30 36.17
N GLY A 60 -6.85 11.04 35.96
CA GLY A 60 -6.72 10.03 37.02
C GLY A 60 -5.59 10.33 38.02
N ALA A 61 -4.53 11.01 37.57
CA ALA A 61 -3.46 11.52 38.42
C ALA A 61 -3.83 12.81 39.18
N ASN A 62 -5.10 13.24 39.12
CA ASN A 62 -5.61 14.46 39.74
C ASN A 62 -4.87 15.73 39.27
N ALA A 63 -4.39 15.74 38.02
CA ALA A 63 -3.76 16.90 37.42
C ALA A 63 -4.78 18.03 37.18
N PRO A 64 -4.37 19.31 37.30
CA PRO A 64 -5.22 20.44 36.94
C PRO A 64 -5.72 20.36 35.50
N SER A 65 -6.99 20.73 35.27
CA SER A 65 -7.60 20.70 33.93
C SER A 65 -6.83 21.52 32.90
N SER A 66 -6.16 22.59 33.31
CA SER A 66 -5.28 23.38 32.44
C SER A 66 -4.13 22.55 31.87
N ILE A 67 -3.51 21.69 32.68
CA ILE A 67 -2.43 20.79 32.25
C ILE A 67 -2.96 19.71 31.31
N VAL A 68 -4.12 19.12 31.64
CA VAL A 68 -4.77 18.10 30.81
C VAL A 68 -5.04 18.65 29.40
N LEU A 69 -5.58 19.86 29.32
CA LEU A 69 -5.91 20.52 28.05
C LEU A 69 -4.66 20.93 27.26
N THR A 70 -3.67 21.56 27.91
CA THR A 70 -2.46 21.98 27.19
C THR A 70 -1.62 20.79 26.73
N ALA A 71 -1.50 19.74 27.54
CA ALA A 71 -0.79 18.51 27.15
C ALA A 71 -1.51 17.78 26.01
N GLY A 72 -2.84 17.65 26.08
CA GLY A 72 -3.63 17.03 25.01
C GLY A 72 -3.55 17.79 23.68
N LEU A 73 -3.62 19.14 23.71
CA LEU A 73 -3.46 19.96 22.51
C LEU A 73 -2.04 19.90 21.94
N ALA A 74 -1.03 19.88 22.80
CA ALA A 74 0.36 19.73 22.38
C ALA A 74 0.59 18.36 21.69
N GLU A 75 0.04 17.29 22.24
CA GLU A 75 0.11 15.94 21.67
C GLU A 75 -0.57 15.87 20.30
N VAL A 76 -1.78 16.41 20.15
CA VAL A 76 -2.49 16.44 18.86
C VAL A 76 -1.67 17.19 17.82
N ALA A 77 -1.11 18.35 18.17
CA ALA A 77 -0.30 19.14 17.25
C ALA A 77 1.01 18.42 16.87
N ALA A 78 1.73 17.87 17.84
CA ALA A 78 2.97 17.14 17.61
C ALA A 78 2.73 15.86 16.79
N GLY A 79 1.71 15.08 17.13
CA GLY A 79 1.32 13.86 16.44
C GLY A 79 0.90 14.13 14.99
N ALA A 80 0.08 15.16 14.75
CA ALA A 80 -0.33 15.54 13.40
C ALA A 80 0.87 15.94 12.52
N ILE A 81 1.82 16.70 13.06
CA ILE A 81 3.05 17.07 12.34
C ILE A 81 3.91 15.83 12.05
N SER A 82 4.08 14.96 13.05
CA SER A 82 4.88 13.73 12.91
C SER A 82 4.29 12.78 11.86
N MET A 83 2.97 12.60 11.84
CA MET A 83 2.30 11.70 10.89
C MET A 83 2.21 12.31 9.49
N GLY A 84 2.04 13.63 9.39
CA GLY A 84 1.97 14.34 8.11
C GLY A 84 3.32 14.50 7.40
N LEU A 85 4.44 14.53 8.13
CA LEU A 85 5.79 14.65 7.58
C LEU A 85 6.57 13.32 7.55
N GLY A 86 6.05 12.27 8.19
CA GLY A 86 6.73 10.98 8.37
C GLY A 86 6.51 9.94 7.27
N GLY A 87 5.83 10.31 6.17
CA GLY A 87 5.62 9.48 4.99
C GLY A 87 6.71 9.60 3.94
#